data_AF-A0A7J4PGD4-F1
#
_entry.id   AF-A0A7J4PGD4-F1
#
_cell.length_a   1.000
_cell.length_b   1.000
_cell.length_c   1.000
_cell.angle_alpha   90.00
_cell.angle_beta   90.00
_cell.angle_gamma   90.00
#
_symmetry.space_group_name_H-M   'P 1'
#
loop_
_entity.id
_entity.type
_entity.pdbx_description
1 polymer ?
#
loop_
_entity_poly.entity_id
_entity_poly.type
_entity_poly.pdbx_seq_one_letter_code
_entity_poly.pdbx_strand_id
1 'polypeptide(L)'
;MVVRIIEIKSKEQALREFRNVKADEKSFQFMLPKVFGLSMKIREVKARDANIIKQEMLSDGGDATLSKESYDLKNERSDILLMGNLRSYSETIKKLKLQPIKELRKIAGDAEGGIRNYFSVPERFEVNGKGLIFLDLW
;
A
#
# COMPACT_ATOMS: atom_id res chain seq x y z
N MET A 1 -26.75 -16.81 -13.17
CA MET A 1 -25.79 -15.90 -12.52
C MET A 1 -24.53 -16.70 -12.23
N VAL A 2 -23.35 -16.22 -12.67
CA VAL A 2 -22.06 -16.89 -12.43
C VAL A 2 -21.18 -15.92 -11.67
N VAL A 3 -20.64 -16.35 -10.52
CA VAL A 3 -19.69 -15.59 -9.72
C VAL A 3 -18.33 -16.28 -9.83
N ARG A 4 -17.28 -15.52 -10.16
CA ARG A 4 -15.91 -16.03 -10.22
C ARG A 4 -14.95 -15.02 -9.59
N ILE A 5 -13.93 -15.54 -8.92
CA ILE A 5 -12.81 -14.74 -8.43
C ILE A 5 -11.85 -14.53 -9.61
N ILE A 6 -11.37 -13.30 -9.78
CA ILE A 6 -10.30 -12.97 -10.71
C ILE A 6 -9.17 -12.31 -9.94
N GLU A 7 -7.93 -12.60 -10.35
CA GLU A 7 -6.75 -11.98 -9.79
C GLU A 7 -6.21 -10.95 -10.80
N ILE A 8 -6.07 -9.70 -10.37
CA ILE A 8 -5.57 -8.59 -11.20
C ILE A 8 -4.14 -8.28 -10.76
N LYS A 9 -3.16 -8.60 -11.62
CA LYS A 9 -1.72 -8.51 -11.33
C LYS A 9 -1.04 -7.30 -11.96
N SER A 10 -1.67 -6.65 -12.93
CA SER A 10 -1.09 -5.50 -13.61
C SER A 10 -2.14 -4.46 -13.99
N LYS A 11 -1.69 -3.24 -14.29
CA LYS A 11 -2.53 -2.14 -14.78
C LYS A 11 -3.20 -2.49 -16.10
N GLU A 12 -2.50 -3.15 -17.01
CA GLU A 12 -3.05 -3.57 -18.30
C GLU A 12 -4.17 -4.57 -18.09
N GLN A 13 -4.02 -5.51 -17.15
CA GLN A 13 -5.09 -6.44 -16.80
C GLN A 13 -6.28 -5.72 -16.17
N ALA A 14 -6.05 -4.80 -15.23
CA ALA A 14 -7.12 -3.99 -14.62
C ALA A 14 -7.93 -3.23 -15.68
N LEU A 15 -7.23 -2.54 -16.59
CA LEU A 15 -7.86 -1.77 -17.67
C LEU A 15 -8.63 -2.66 -18.64
N ARG A 16 -8.11 -3.85 -18.97
CA ARG A 16 -8.86 -4.84 -19.77
C ARG A 16 -10.14 -5.27 -19.06
N GLU A 17 -10.08 -5.59 -17.77
CA GLU A 17 -11.27 -5.99 -17.02
C GLU A 17 -12.30 -4.85 -16.90
N PHE A 18 -11.86 -3.60 -16.69
CA PHE A 18 -12.77 -2.45 -16.69
C PHE A 18 -13.48 -2.26 -18.03
N ARG A 19 -12.77 -2.45 -19.15
CA ARG A 19 -13.38 -2.43 -20.49
C ARG A 19 -14.31 -3.62 -20.72
N ASN A 20 -13.96 -4.81 -20.24
CA ASN A 20 -14.79 -6.01 -20.38
C ASN A 20 -16.15 -5.85 -19.70
N VAL A 21 -16.20 -5.16 -18.55
CA VAL A 21 -17.45 -4.79 -17.87
C VAL A 21 -18.11 -3.52 -18.42
N LYS A 22 -17.54 -2.93 -19.47
CA LYS A 22 -18.02 -1.70 -20.14
C LYS A 22 -18.15 -0.50 -19.19
N ALA A 23 -17.22 -0.35 -18.25
CA ALA A 23 -17.16 0.83 -17.39
C ALA A 23 -16.77 2.08 -18.19
N ASP A 24 -17.22 3.27 -17.74
CA ASP A 24 -16.82 4.55 -18.33
C ASP A 24 -15.31 4.76 -18.19
N GLU A 25 -14.60 5.00 -19.30
CA GLU A 25 -13.15 5.19 -19.32
C GLU A 25 -12.70 6.37 -18.44
N LYS A 26 -13.53 7.40 -18.26
CA LYS A 26 -13.25 8.53 -17.35
C LYS A 26 -13.07 8.08 -15.90
N SER A 27 -13.68 6.96 -15.52
CA SER A 27 -13.60 6.39 -14.18
C SER A 27 -12.30 5.63 -13.92
N PHE A 28 -11.56 5.23 -14.96
CA PHE A 28 -10.45 4.28 -14.83
C PHE A 28 -9.36 4.78 -13.88
N GLN A 29 -9.00 6.07 -13.96
CA GLN A 29 -8.02 6.68 -13.07
C GLN A 29 -8.39 6.59 -11.57
N PHE A 30 -9.69 6.59 -11.25
CA PHE A 30 -10.17 6.49 -9.86
C PHE A 30 -10.32 5.04 -9.40
N MET A 31 -10.54 4.12 -10.33
CA MET A 31 -10.74 2.69 -10.05
C MET A 31 -9.43 1.92 -9.98
N LEU A 32 -8.46 2.29 -10.81
CA LEU A 32 -7.15 1.65 -10.87
C LEU A 32 -6.44 1.54 -9.51
N PRO A 33 -6.35 2.58 -8.66
CA PRO A 33 -5.70 2.45 -7.36
C PRO A 33 -6.51 1.61 -6.35
N LYS A 34 -7.77 1.25 -6.64
CA LYS A 34 -8.62 0.46 -5.74
C LYS A 34 -8.46 -1.05 -5.94
N VAL A 35 -7.95 -1.49 -7.10
CA VAL A 35 -7.85 -2.92 -7.43
C VAL A 35 -6.57 -3.57 -6.95
N PHE A 36 -5.51 -2.80 -6.68
CA PHE A 36 -4.24 -3.32 -6.20
C PHE A 36 -4.19 -3.33 -4.68
N GLY A 37 -4.48 -4.48 -4.08
CA GLY A 37 -4.34 -4.74 -2.65
C GLY A 37 -2.91 -5.09 -2.27
N LEU A 38 -2.42 -4.54 -1.16
CA LEU A 38 -1.09 -4.84 -0.60
C LEU A 38 -1.19 -5.08 0.90
N SER A 39 -0.31 -5.96 1.37
CA SER A 39 -0.02 -6.15 2.78
C SER A 39 1.39 -5.66 3.09
N MET A 40 1.53 -4.78 4.09
CA MET A 40 2.82 -4.19 4.47
C MET A 40 3.08 -4.42 5.95
N LYS A 41 4.21 -5.06 6.28
CA LYS A 41 4.66 -5.23 7.66
C LYS A 41 5.60 -4.10 8.06
N ILE A 42 5.33 -3.44 9.17
CA ILE A 42 6.20 -2.42 9.76
C ILE A 42 6.63 -2.92 11.13
N ARG A 43 7.94 -2.94 11.37
CA ARG A 43 8.50 -3.47 12.62
C ARG A 43 8.75 -2.39 13.64
N GLU A 44 8.64 -2.76 14.91
CA GLU A 44 9.02 -1.90 16.03
C GLU A 44 8.33 -0.52 15.98
N VAL A 45 7.01 -0.47 15.82
CA VAL A 45 6.25 0.79 15.83
C VAL A 45 5.79 1.08 17.26
N LYS A 46 5.93 2.32 17.72
CA LYS A 46 5.38 2.72 19.03
C LYS A 46 3.88 2.43 19.11
N ALA A 47 3.41 1.88 20.23
CA ALA A 47 2.01 1.46 20.36
C ALA A 47 1.01 2.60 20.11
N ARG A 48 1.31 3.83 20.56
CA ARG A 48 0.52 5.02 20.25
C ARG A 48 0.42 5.26 18.74
N ASP A 49 1.57 5.27 18.07
CA ASP A 49 1.68 5.58 16.63
C ASP A 49 1.02 4.48 15.80
N ALA A 50 1.14 3.23 16.23
CA ALA A 50 0.49 2.07 15.64
C ALA A 50 -1.05 2.19 15.70
N ASN A 51 -1.61 2.63 16.82
CA ASN A 51 -3.05 2.89 16.95
C ASN A 51 -3.50 4.04 16.05
N ILE A 52 -2.73 5.14 15.97
CA ILE A 52 -3.03 6.24 15.04
C ILE A 52 -3.07 5.72 13.60
N ILE A 53 -2.06 4.96 13.18
CA ILE A 53 -2.02 4.35 11.85
C ILE A 53 -3.24 3.45 11.61
N LYS A 54 -3.64 2.63 12.60
CA LYS A 54 -4.86 1.81 12.49
C LYS A 54 -6.10 2.67 12.22
N GLN A 55 -6.29 3.74 12.99
CA GLN A 55 -7.46 4.61 12.84
C GLN A 55 -7.50 5.30 11.47
N GLU A 56 -6.35 5.76 10.97
CA GLU A 56 -6.27 6.36 9.64
C GLU A 56 -6.53 5.34 8.53
N MET A 57 -5.92 4.15 8.64
CA MET A 57 -6.15 3.05 7.68
C MET A 57 -7.63 2.66 7.63
N LEU A 58 -8.29 2.50 8.78
CA LEU A 58 -9.73 2.19 8.86
C LEU A 58 -10.56 3.28 8.19
N SER A 59 -10.23 4.55 8.43
CA SER A 59 -10.93 5.70 7.85
C SER A 59 -10.79 5.77 6.33
N ASP A 60 -9.70 5.27 5.78
CA ASP A 60 -9.41 5.27 4.34
C ASP A 60 -9.79 3.96 3.62
N GLY A 61 -10.43 3.02 4.33
CA GLY A 61 -10.93 1.75 3.78
C GLY A 61 -9.90 0.63 3.71
N GLY A 62 -8.81 0.73 4.48
CA GLY A 62 -7.90 -0.37 4.79
C GLY A 62 -8.02 -0.83 6.24
N ASP A 63 -7.02 -1.54 6.75
CA ASP A 63 -6.91 -1.93 8.16
C ASP A 63 -5.43 -2.10 8.55
N ALA A 64 -5.17 -2.14 9.85
CA ALA A 64 -3.89 -2.52 10.44
C ALA A 64 -4.11 -3.55 11.54
N THR A 65 -3.44 -4.69 11.47
CA THR A 65 -3.39 -5.67 12.55
C THR A 65 -2.31 -5.28 13.55
N LEU A 66 -2.67 -5.30 14.85
CA LEU A 66 -1.76 -5.06 15.97
C LEU A 66 -1.86 -6.21 16.97
N SER A 67 -0.86 -6.32 17.84
CA SER A 67 -0.98 -7.11 19.06
C SER A 67 -2.04 -6.51 20.00
N LYS A 68 -2.64 -7.36 20.84
CA LYS A 68 -3.62 -6.92 21.85
C LYS A 68 -2.99 -5.92 22.82
N GLU A 69 -1.74 -6.18 23.21
CA GLU A 69 -0.95 -5.33 24.08
C GLU A 69 -0.73 -3.95 23.45
N SER A 70 -0.47 -3.89 22.14
CA SER A 70 -0.29 -2.61 21.43
C SER A 70 -1.59 -1.85 21.31
N TYR A 71 -2.70 -2.54 21.03
CA TYR A 71 -4.02 -1.93 21.01
C TYR A 71 -4.39 -1.34 22.39
N ASP A 72 -4.14 -2.09 23.46
CA ASP A 72 -4.38 -1.67 24.85
C ASP A 72 -3.32 -0.67 25.39
N LEU A 73 -2.33 -0.26 24.57
CA LEU A 73 -1.19 0.58 24.96
C LEU A 73 -0.38 0.04 26.15
N LYS A 74 -0.28 -1.30 26.27
CA LYS A 74 0.42 -2.02 27.35
C LYS A 74 1.88 -2.36 27.04
N ASN A 75 2.31 -2.28 25.78
CA ASN A 75 3.71 -2.39 25.38
C ASN A 75 4.19 -1.09 24.72
N GLU A 76 5.51 -0.86 24.74
CA GLU A 76 6.09 0.34 24.14
C GLU A 76 6.06 0.27 22.61
N ARG A 77 6.48 -0.87 22.04
CA ARG A 77 6.59 -1.08 20.59
C ARG A 77 6.06 -2.45 20.16
N SER A 78 5.55 -2.53 18.94
CA SER A 78 5.06 -3.75 18.31
C SER A 78 5.28 -3.71 16.81
N ASP A 79 5.42 -4.87 16.19
CA ASP A 79 5.18 -5.02 14.76
C ASP A 79 3.69 -4.76 14.45
N ILE A 80 3.41 -4.19 13.27
CA ILE A 80 2.05 -4.06 12.71
C ILE A 80 2.00 -4.59 11.27
N LEU A 81 0.83 -5.08 10.86
CA LEU A 81 0.55 -5.50 9.49
C LEU A 81 -0.57 -4.65 8.89
N LEU A 82 -0.22 -3.77 7.96
CA LEU A 82 -1.18 -2.97 7.20
C LEU A 82 -1.75 -3.80 6.05
N MET A 83 -3.01 -3.55 5.72
CA MET A 83 -3.73 -4.16 4.61
C MET A 83 -4.63 -3.11 3.96
N GLY A 84 -4.59 -3.00 2.64
CA GLY A 84 -5.42 -2.02 1.92
C GLY A 84 -5.09 -1.97 0.45
N ASN A 85 -5.84 -1.17 -0.30
CA ASN A 85 -5.49 -0.88 -1.69
C ASN A 85 -4.62 0.39 -1.81
N LEU A 86 -4.04 0.63 -2.97
CA LEU A 86 -3.18 1.80 -3.23
C LEU A 86 -3.86 3.13 -2.90
N ARG A 87 -5.17 3.26 -3.13
CA ARG A 87 -5.92 4.46 -2.75
C ARG A 87 -5.90 4.67 -1.23
N SER A 88 -6.23 3.63 -0.46
CA SER A 88 -6.22 3.70 1.01
C SER A 88 -4.85 4.07 1.54
N TYR A 89 -3.78 3.42 1.05
CA TYR A 89 -2.41 3.78 1.42
C TYR A 89 -2.05 5.22 1.07
N SER A 90 -2.39 5.69 -0.14
CA SER A 90 -2.14 7.07 -0.57
C SER A 90 -2.78 8.09 0.38
N GLU A 91 -4.05 7.91 0.72
CA GLU A 91 -4.75 8.83 1.61
C GLU A 91 -4.20 8.78 3.04
N THR A 92 -3.93 7.59 3.57
CA THR A 92 -3.33 7.44 4.91
C THR A 92 -1.93 8.07 4.96
N ILE A 93 -1.07 7.82 3.96
CA ILE A 93 0.29 8.39 3.89
C ILE A 93 0.22 9.92 3.88
N LYS A 94 -0.69 10.53 3.11
CA LYS A 94 -0.88 12.00 3.11
C LYS A 94 -1.19 12.51 4.50
N LYS A 95 -2.12 11.88 5.22
CA LYS A 95 -2.50 12.30 6.58
C LYS A 95 -1.35 12.11 7.57
N LEU A 96 -0.66 10.97 7.54
CA LEU A 96 0.49 10.71 8.40
C LEU A 96 1.65 11.69 8.17
N LYS A 97 1.86 12.14 6.92
CA LYS A 97 2.85 13.19 6.60
C LYS A 97 2.52 14.55 7.21
N LEU A 98 1.24 14.85 7.46
CA LEU A 98 0.77 16.10 8.07
C LEU A 98 0.79 16.05 9.61
N GLN A 99 0.93 14.88 10.22
CA GLN A 99 0.98 14.75 11.67
C GLN A 99 2.23 15.44 12.25
N PRO A 100 2.14 16.08 13.43
CA PRO A 100 3.29 16.73 14.06
C PRO A 100 4.35 15.71 14.56
N ILE A 101 4.00 14.43 14.61
CA ILE A 101 4.84 13.34 15.11
C ILE A 101 5.89 12.94 14.05
N LYS A 102 7.18 13.13 14.35
CA LYS A 102 8.31 12.83 13.44
C LYS A 102 8.33 11.37 12.99
N GLU A 103 8.02 10.44 13.89
CA GLU A 103 8.04 9.00 13.60
C GLU A 103 6.96 8.59 12.60
N LEU A 104 5.74 9.13 12.72
CA LEU A 104 4.67 8.93 11.73
C LEU A 104 5.05 9.46 10.35
N ARG A 105 5.66 10.64 10.28
CA ARG A 105 6.14 11.21 9.01
C ARG A 105 7.22 10.33 8.37
N LYS A 106 8.13 9.78 9.18
CA LYS A 106 9.14 8.83 8.70
C LYS A 106 8.50 7.56 8.17
N ILE A 107 7.60 6.94 8.95
CA ILE A 107 6.85 5.74 8.56
C ILE A 107 6.10 5.97 7.23
N ALA A 108 5.46 7.13 7.07
CA ALA A 108 4.74 7.46 5.85
C ALA A 108 5.68 7.54 4.62
N GLY A 109 6.86 8.14 4.78
CA GLY A 109 7.89 8.18 3.72
C GLY A 109 8.45 6.80 3.38
N ASP A 110 8.73 5.98 4.40
CA ASP A 110 9.23 4.62 4.21
C ASP A 110 8.18 3.72 3.53
N ALA A 111 6.90 3.85 3.91
CA ALA A 111 5.78 3.13 3.30
C ALA A 111 5.58 3.53 1.83
N GLU A 112 5.62 4.83 1.52
CA GLU A 112 5.55 5.33 0.15
C GLU A 112 6.71 4.80 -0.71
N GLY A 113 7.93 4.81 -0.17
CA GLY A 113 9.11 4.23 -0.82
C GLY A 113 8.97 2.73 -1.06
N GLY A 114 8.46 1.99 -0.08
CA GLY A 114 8.21 0.55 -0.19
C GLY A 114 7.18 0.21 -1.26
N ILE A 115 6.07 0.97 -1.33
CA ILE A 115 5.06 0.81 -2.38
C ILE A 115 5.67 1.09 -3.75
N ARG A 116 6.39 2.21 -3.91
CA ARG A 116 7.05 2.53 -5.19
C ARG A 116 7.99 1.40 -5.62
N ASN A 117 8.87 0.95 -4.73
CA ASN A 117 9.82 -0.12 -5.03
C ASN A 117 9.14 -1.45 -5.39
N TYR A 118 7.97 -1.73 -4.81
CA TYR A 118 7.21 -2.95 -5.12
C TYR A 118 6.66 -2.97 -6.56
N PHE A 119 6.24 -1.81 -7.08
CA PHE A 119 5.76 -1.70 -8.47
C PHE A 119 6.87 -1.37 -9.47
N SER A 120 8.02 -0.86 -9.02
CA SER A 120 9.19 -0.65 -9.86
C SER A 120 9.86 -1.98 -10.24
N VAL A 121 10.17 -2.15 -11.51
CA VAL A 121 11.19 -3.10 -11.95
C VAL A 121 12.51 -2.30 -12.00
N PRO A 122 13.62 -2.75 -11.41
CA PRO A 122 14.86 -1.97 -11.43
C PRO A 122 15.31 -1.76 -12.89
N GLU A 123 15.38 -0.51 -13.35
CA GLU A 123 15.78 -0.16 -14.74
C GLU A 123 17.04 -0.90 -15.21
N ARG A 124 17.99 -1.11 -14.29
CA ARG A 124 19.21 -1.86 -14.53
C ARG A 124 19.64 -2.60 -13.27
N PHE A 125 19.90 -3.90 -13.40
CA PHE A 125 20.44 -4.75 -12.35
C PHE A 125 21.81 -5.28 -12.79
N GLU A 126 22.89 -4.84 -12.15
CA GLU A 126 24.25 -5.24 -12.54
C GLU A 126 24.93 -6.05 -11.45
N VAL A 127 25.45 -7.23 -11.82
CA VAL A 127 26.29 -8.09 -10.97
C VAL A 127 27.55 -8.46 -11.74
N ASN A 128 28.73 -8.17 -11.18
CA ASN A 128 30.03 -8.47 -11.78
C ASN A 128 30.20 -7.96 -13.23
N GLY A 129 29.79 -6.71 -13.51
CA GLY A 129 29.95 -6.10 -14.83
C GLY A 129 28.93 -6.58 -15.88
N LYS A 130 27.94 -7.40 -15.49
CA LYS A 130 26.86 -7.86 -16.36
C LYS A 130 25.54 -7.25 -15.92
N GLY A 131 24.97 -6.38 -16.75
CA GLY A 131 23.71 -5.69 -16.52
C GLY A 131 22.52 -6.41 -17.15
N LEU A 132 21.43 -6.54 -16.40
CA LEU A 132 20.08 -6.81 -16.88
C LEU A 132 19.34 -5.48 -16.93
N ILE A 133 18.90 -5.06 -18.10
CA ILE A 133 18.08 -3.86 -18.26
C ILE A 133 16.62 -4.31 -18.22
N PHE A 134 15.84 -3.73 -17.32
CA PHE A 134 14.40 -3.93 -17.30
C PHE A 134 13.75 -2.68 -17.90
N LEU A 135 13.12 -2.85 -19.06
CA LEU A 135 12.38 -1.77 -19.71
C LEU A 135 11.14 -1.44 -18.87
N ASP A 136 10.99 -0.16 -18.54
CA ASP A 136 9.87 0.37 -17.77
C ASP A 136 8.53 -0.07 -18.37
N LEU A 137 7.66 -0.60 -17.51
CA LEU A 137 6.29 -0.99 -17.83
C LEU A 137 5.32 -0.33 -16.84
N TRP A 138 5.36 1.00 -16.68
CA TRP A 138 4.37 1.75 -15.91
C TRP A 138 4.05 3.14 -16.45
#